data_AF-A0A9D8UXZ4-F1
#
_entry.id   AF-A0A9D8UXZ4-F1
#
_cell.length_a   1.000
_cell.length_b   1.000
_cell.length_c   1.000
_cell.angle_alpha   90.00
_cell.angle_beta   90.00
_cell.angle_gamma   90.00
#
_symmetry.space_group_name_H-M   'P 1'
#
loop_
_entity.id
_entity.type
_entity.pdbx_description
1 polymer ?
#
loop_
_entity_poly.entity_id
_entity_poly.type
_entity_poly.pdbx_seq_one_letter_code
_entity_poly.pdbx_strand_id
1 'polypeptide(L)' 'MPVSNAEKEKIKLQANFINGLALGSVLIGAFTPITRAAYDLTIAAEAFVFMALLGIVCFALGIVLHSNAARHLEALNK' A
#
# COMPACT_ATOMS: atom_id res chain seq x y z
N MET A 1 -6.29 -22.97 -18.21
CA MET A 1 -7.31 -23.81 -17.56
C MET A 1 -8.13 -22.90 -16.67
N PRO A 2 -9.47 -22.96 -16.69
CA PRO A 2 -10.30 -22.10 -15.86
C PRO A 2 -10.00 -22.36 -14.38
N VAL A 3 -9.79 -21.29 -13.61
CA VAL A 3 -9.49 -21.36 -12.17
C VAL A 3 -10.73 -21.83 -11.41
N SER A 4 -10.59 -22.85 -10.56
CA SER A 4 -11.71 -23.38 -9.77
C SER A 4 -12.26 -22.31 -8.79
N ASN A 5 -13.54 -22.42 -8.40
CA ASN A 5 -14.14 -21.47 -7.46
C ASN A 5 -13.40 -21.43 -6.11
N ALA A 6 -12.94 -22.58 -5.61
CA ALA A 6 -12.16 -22.67 -4.39
C ALA A 6 -10.81 -21.92 -4.50
N GLU A 7 -10.18 -21.99 -5.66
CA GLU A 7 -8.90 -21.33 -5.91
C GLU A 7 -9.09 -19.80 -6.10
N LYS A 8 -10.19 -19.37 -6.73
CA LYS A 8 -10.58 -17.95 -6.76
C LYS A 8 -10.82 -17.39 -5.35
N GLU A 9 -11.50 -18.14 -4.49
CA GLU A 9 -11.75 -17.74 -3.11
C GLU A 9 -10.45 -17.65 -2.28
N LYS A 10 -9.53 -18.61 -2.46
CA LYS A 10 -8.20 -18.56 -1.85
C LYS A 10 -7.42 -17.31 -2.27
N ILE A 11 -7.41 -16.97 -3.56
CA ILE A 11 -6.73 -15.76 -4.07
C ILE A 11 -7.32 -14.50 -3.43
N LYS A 12 -8.65 -14.42 -3.31
CA LYS A 12 -9.32 -13.28 -2.65
C LYS A 12 -8.92 -13.15 -1.18
N LEU A 13 -8.90 -14.25 -0.44
CA LEU A 13 -8.50 -14.25 0.97
C LEU A 13 -7.04 -13.85 1.15
N GLN A 14 -6.14 -14.37 0.32
CA GLN A 14 -4.72 -14.00 0.33
C GLN A 14 -4.52 -12.52 0.00
N ALA A 15 -5.20 -12.02 -1.03
CA ALA A 15 -5.16 -10.60 -1.38
C ALA A 15 -5.68 -9.72 -0.22
N ASN A 16 -6.79 -10.10 0.41
CA ASN A 16 -7.34 -9.35 1.54
C ASN A 16 -6.39 -9.33 2.76
N PHE A 17 -5.75 -10.47 3.06
CA PHE A 17 -4.76 -10.54 4.13
C PHE A 17 -3.55 -9.62 3.87
N ILE A 18 -2.98 -9.68 2.66
CA ILE A 18 -1.87 -8.81 2.26
C ILE A 18 -2.29 -7.34 2.30
N ASN A 19 -3.51 -7.02 1.86
CA ASN A 19 -4.02 -5.65 1.90
C ASN A 19 -4.17 -5.14 3.35
N GLY A 20 -4.61 -5.99 4.27
CA GLY A 20 -4.66 -5.69 5.70
C GLY A 20 -3.28 -5.43 6.30
N LEU A 21 -2.27 -6.25 5.95
CA LEU A 21 -0.88 -6.03 6.37
C LEU A 21 -0.33 -4.72 5.80
N ALA A 22 -0.55 -4.45 4.51
CA ALA A 22 -0.11 -3.22 3.87
C ALA A 22 -0.71 -1.98 4.55
N LEU A 23 -2.02 -2.01 4.86
CA LEU A 23 -2.67 -0.94 5.61
C LEU A 23 -2.03 -0.73 6.99
N GLY A 24 -1.75 -1.82 7.73
CA GLY A 24 -1.06 -1.75 9.01
C GLY A 24 0.34 -1.14 8.90
N SER A 25 1.12 -1.56 7.90
CA SER A 25 2.44 -1.00 7.64
C SER A 25 2.40 0.49 7.26
N VAL A 26 1.40 0.92 6.48
CA VAL A 26 1.20 2.33 6.14
C VAL A 26 0.80 3.14 7.37
N LEU A 27 -0.15 2.64 8.17
CA LEU A 27 -0.58 3.30 9.41
C LEU A 27 0.61 3.53 10.34
N ILE A 28 1.41 2.49 10.61
CA ILE A 28 2.57 2.62 11.50
C ILE A 28 3.67 3.46 10.83
N GLY A 29 4.08 3.11 9.62
CA GLY A 29 5.23 3.69 8.94
C GLY A 29 5.03 5.13 8.48
N ALA A 30 3.81 5.53 8.09
CA ALA A 30 3.53 6.90 7.67
C ALA A 30 3.07 7.79 8.83
N PHE A 31 2.20 7.32 9.73
CA PHE A 31 1.69 8.21 10.79
C PHE A 31 2.72 8.45 11.90
N THR A 32 3.60 7.48 12.22
CA THR A 32 4.63 7.67 13.26
C THR A 32 5.53 8.87 12.98
N PRO A 33 6.18 9.00 11.80
CA PRO A 33 7.02 10.16 11.51
C PRO A 33 6.23 11.47 11.39
N ILE A 34 4.98 11.45 10.88
CA ILE A 34 4.11 12.64 10.83
C ILE A 34 3.79 13.13 12.24
N THR A 35 3.39 12.22 13.12
CA THR A 35 3.10 12.53 14.52
C THR A 35 4.34 13.10 15.20
N ARG A 36 5.50 12.47 15.01
CA ARG A 36 6.76 13.00 15.55
C ARG A 36 7.08 14.40 15.02
N ALA A 37 6.94 14.64 13.71
CA ALA A 37 7.19 15.95 13.12
C ALA A 37 6.21 17.04 13.59
N ALA A 38 4.98 16.67 13.96
CA ALA A 38 4.00 17.63 14.49
C ALA A 38 4.34 18.12 15.91
N TYR A 39 5.07 17.32 16.71
CA TYR A 39 5.38 17.63 18.11
C TYR A 39 6.86 17.99 18.35
N ASP A 40 7.76 17.63 17.44
CA ASP A 40 9.19 17.87 17.55
C ASP A 40 9.61 19.08 16.70
N LEU A 41 9.74 20.25 17.33
CA LEU A 41 10.16 21.50 16.69
C LEU A 41 11.61 21.50 16.20
N THR A 42 12.39 20.45 16.51
CA THR A 42 13.78 20.31 16.04
C THR A 42 13.88 19.69 14.65
N ILE A 43 12.77 19.21 14.08
CA ILE A 43 12.77 18.64 12.73
C ILE A 43 12.96 19.76 11.70
N ALA A 44 14.05 19.67 10.95
CA ALA A 44 14.34 20.57 9.85
C ALA A 44 13.28 20.46 8.75
N ALA A 45 12.87 21.61 8.18
CA ALA A 45 11.86 21.67 7.12
C ALA A 45 12.20 20.80 5.91
N GLU A 46 13.48 20.65 5.60
CA GLU A 46 14.00 19.77 4.55
C GLU A 46 13.69 18.28 4.80
N ALA A 47 13.75 17.82 6.04
CA ALA A 47 13.37 16.45 6.40
C ALA A 47 11.87 16.24 6.22
N PHE A 48 11.06 17.24 6.55
CA PHE A 48 9.61 17.19 6.32
C PHE A 48 9.25 17.12 4.83
N VAL A 49 9.87 17.97 4.00
CA VAL A 49 9.68 17.95 2.55
C VAL A 49 10.10 16.61 1.95
N PHE A 50 11.23 16.04 2.39
CA PHE A 50 11.68 14.72 1.95
C PHE A 50 10.66 13.61 2.30
N MET A 51 10.13 13.60 3.53
CA MET A 51 9.10 12.64 3.95
C MET A 51 7.82 12.77 3.13
N ALA A 52 7.39 14.01 2.82
CA ALA A 52 6.23 14.26 1.98
C ALA A 52 6.42 13.74 0.54
N LEU A 53 7.59 14.00 -0.06
CA LEU A 53 7.94 13.49 -1.39
C LEU A 53 7.97 11.96 -1.43
N LEU A 54 8.58 11.34 -0.41
CA LEU A 54 8.61 9.88 -0.28
C LEU A 54 7.18 9.31 -0.16
N GLY A 55 6.29 9.97 0.59
CA GLY A 55 4.88 9.60 0.68
C GLY A 55 4.17 9.62 -0.68
N ILE A 56 4.39 10.66 -1.50
CA ILE A 56 3.84 10.77 -2.85
C ILE A 56 4.35 9.63 -3.75
N VAL A 57 5.66 9.33 -3.71
CA VAL A 57 6.25 8.23 -4.49
C VAL A 57 5.66 6.89 -4.08
N CYS A 58 5.56 6.61 -2.78
CA CYS A 58 4.94 5.39 -2.26
C CYS A 58 3.48 5.26 -2.69
N PHE A 59 2.71 6.36 -2.67
CA PHE A 59 1.32 6.36 -3.12
C PHE A 59 1.19 6.06 -4.62
N ALA A 60 2.03 6.70 -5.45
CA ALA A 60 2.07 6.45 -6.89
C ALA A 60 2.43 4.99 -7.20
N LEU A 61 3.42 4.42 -6.50
CA LEU A 61 3.77 3.00 -6.62
C LEU A 61 2.60 2.10 -6.21
N GLY A 62 1.88 2.44 -5.14
CA GLY A 62 0.67 1.73 -4.72
C GLY A 62 -0.40 1.67 -5.82
N ILE A 63 -0.68 2.81 -6.48
CA ILE A 63 -1.62 2.88 -7.60
C ILE A 63 -1.19 1.95 -8.74
N VAL A 64 0.10 2.00 -9.11
CA VAL A 64 0.65 1.16 -10.19
C VAL A 64 0.52 -0.32 -9.85
N LEU A 65 0.85 -0.71 -8.62
CA LEU A 65 0.75 -2.09 -8.16
C LEU A 65 -0.71 -2.59 -8.16
N HIS A 66 -1.64 -1.79 -7.63
CA HIS A 66 -3.06 -2.15 -7.63
C HIS A 66 -3.63 -2.26 -9.05
N SER A 67 -3.24 -1.36 -9.94
CA SER A 67 -3.67 -1.39 -11.35
C SER A 67 -3.18 -2.65 -12.07
N ASN A 68 -1.92 -3.04 -11.85
CA ASN A 68 -1.35 -4.27 -12.43
C ASN A 68 -2.00 -5.53 -11.85
N ALA A 69 -2.25 -5.54 -10.53
CA ALA A 69 -2.94 -6.64 -9.87
C ALA A 69 -4.38 -6.82 -10.39
N ALA A 70 -5.12 -5.73 -10.57
CA ALA A 70 -6.47 -5.75 -11.13
C ALA A 70 -6.49 -6.33 -12.55
N ARG A 71 -5.55 -5.92 -13.40
CA ARG A 71 -5.40 -6.48 -14.76
C ARG A 71 -5.09 -7.98 -14.77
N HIS A 72 -4.24 -8.44 -13.86
CA HIS A 72 -3.94 -9.87 -13.72
C HIS A 72 -5.16 -10.66 -13.22
N LEU A 73 -5.92 -10.11 -12.28
CA LEU A 73 -7.16 -10.72 -11.78
C LEU A 73 -8.25 -10.80 -12.86
N GLU A 74 -8.42 -9.76 -13.68
CA GLU A 74 -9.34 -9.78 -14.84
C GLU A 74 -8.98 -10.87 -15.84
N ALA A 75 -7.68 -11.06 -16.12
CA ALA A 75 -7.20 -12.11 -17.02
C ALA A 75 -7.48 -13.52 -16.47
N LEU A 76 -7.47 -13.70 -15.15
CA LEU A 76 -7.79 -14.98 -14.48
C LEU A 76 -9.29 -15.27 -14.40
N ASN A 77 -10.14 -14.26 -14.64
CA ASN A 77 -11.59 -14.41 -14.60
C ASN A 77 -12.23 -14.65 -15.98
N LYS A 78 -11.47 -14.47 -17.06
CA LYS A 78 -11.82 -14.91 -18.42
C LYS A 78 -11.54 -16.41 -18.59
#